data_AF-A0A7H2U3Q6-F1
#
_entry.id   AF-A0A7H2U3Q6-F1
#
_cell.length_a   1.000
_cell.length_b   1.000
_cell.length_c   1.000
_cell.angle_alpha   90.00
_cell.angle_beta   90.00
_cell.angle_gamma   90.00
#
_symmetry.space_group_name_H-M   'P 1'
#
loop_
_entity.id
_entity.type
_entity.pdbx_description
1 polymer ?
#
loop_
_entity_poly.entity_id
_entity_poly.type
_entity_poly.pdbx_seq_one_letter_code
_entity_poly.pdbx_strand_id
1 'polypeptide(L)'
;MKKQVDKIILVLFGIQEINMLIPKKRGKGYLKQPLGHYDCPLAALSRDIGFDFNGLDGYLEIQTGYLTDKDKVDLTQRVVVPISNFYDYKWQEVDRNTFFETLKGNIARVDK
;
A
#
# COMPACT_ATOMS: atom_id res chain seq x y z
N MET A 1 13.58 23.40 -11.35
CA MET A 1 12.49 22.56 -10.81
C MET A 1 12.81 21.10 -11.09
N LYS A 2 12.97 20.24 -10.08
CA LYS A 2 13.11 18.79 -10.31
C LYS A 2 11.73 18.26 -10.70
N LYS A 3 11.59 17.65 -11.89
CA LYS A 3 10.40 16.88 -12.27
C LYS A 3 10.15 15.86 -11.16
N GLN A 4 9.06 16.03 -10.41
CA GLN A 4 8.59 15.03 -9.47
C GLN A 4 8.14 13.85 -10.34
N VAL A 5 8.86 12.73 -10.23
CA VAL A 5 8.41 11.49 -10.87
C VAL A 5 7.14 11.07 -10.16
N ASP A 6 6.04 10.97 -10.91
CA ASP A 6 4.77 10.46 -10.40
C ASP A 6 5.04 9.10 -9.74
N LYS A 7 4.71 9.00 -8.46
CA LYS A 7 4.85 7.74 -7.72
C LYS A 7 3.53 6.98 -7.77
N ILE A 8 3.66 5.67 -7.92
CA ILE A 8 2.54 4.76 -8.08
C ILE A 8 2.58 3.75 -6.93
N ILE A 9 1.51 3.72 -6.15
CA ILE A 9 1.24 2.65 -5.18
C ILE A 9 0.79 1.43 -5.97
N LEU A 10 1.47 0.29 -5.77
CA LEU A 10 1.01 -0.97 -6.34
C LEU A 10 0.03 -1.63 -5.38
N VAL A 11 -1.13 -2.00 -5.88
CA VAL A 11 -2.25 -2.55 -5.10
C VAL A 11 -2.54 -3.97 -5.58
N LEU A 12 -2.57 -4.91 -4.65
CA LEU A 12 -3.00 -6.29 -4.88
C LEU A 12 -4.25 -6.55 -4.04
N PHE A 13 -5.35 -6.88 -4.70
CA PHE A 13 -6.55 -7.38 -4.03
C PHE A 13 -6.39 -8.88 -3.77
N GLY A 14 -6.31 -9.23 -2.48
CA GLY A 14 -6.30 -10.61 -2.01
C GLY A 14 -7.71 -11.17 -1.85
N ILE A 15 -7.82 -12.28 -1.11
CA ILE A 15 -9.13 -12.89 -0.83
C ILE A 15 -9.76 -12.23 0.40
N GLN A 16 -8.95 -11.83 1.39
CA GLN A 16 -9.42 -11.26 2.65
C GLN A 16 -8.77 -9.92 2.99
N GLU A 17 -7.93 -9.43 2.09
CA GLU A 17 -7.01 -8.34 2.35
C GLU A 17 -6.72 -7.52 1.10
N ILE A 18 -6.25 -6.29 1.31
CA ILE A 18 -5.64 -5.47 0.27
C ILE A 18 -4.18 -5.23 0.65
N ASN A 19 -3.28 -5.59 -0.25
CA ASN A 19 -1.84 -5.42 -0.06
C ASN A 19 -1.33 -4.26 -0.91
N MET A 20 -0.53 -3.36 -0.31
CA MET A 20 -0.05 -2.16 -0.98
C MET A 20 1.46 -1.96 -0.81
N LEU A 21 2.16 -1.78 -1.94
CA LEU A 21 3.55 -1.33 -1.94
C LEU A 21 3.58 0.20 -2.03
N ILE A 22 3.98 0.85 -0.94
CA ILE A 22 4.02 2.31 -0.86
C ILE A 22 5.41 2.83 -1.28
N PRO A 23 5.54 3.65 -2.33
CA PRO A 23 6.82 4.19 -2.77
C PRO A 23 7.50 5.07 -1.70
N LYS A 24 8.83 4.99 -1.59
CA LYS A 24 9.58 5.88 -0.69
C LYS A 24 9.42 7.33 -1.09
N LYS A 25 9.33 8.26 -0.11
CA LYS A 25 9.30 9.71 -0.38
C LYS A 25 10.57 10.20 -1.12
N ARG A 26 11.73 9.61 -0.82
CA ARG A 26 13.02 9.92 -1.44
C ARG A 26 13.74 8.63 -1.83
N GLY A 27 14.50 8.68 -2.92
CA GLY A 27 15.24 7.52 -3.43
C GLY A 27 14.37 6.58 -4.28
N LYS A 28 14.87 5.34 -4.47
CA LYS A 28 14.21 4.28 -5.25
C LYS A 28 13.60 3.22 -4.32
N GLY A 29 12.56 2.54 -4.80
CA GLY A 29 11.90 1.43 -4.11
C GLY A 29 10.74 1.84 -3.20
N TYR A 30 10.32 0.90 -2.35
CA TYR A 30 9.12 0.98 -1.51
C TYR A 30 9.47 1.00 -0.01
N LEU A 31 8.56 1.52 0.81
CA LEU A 31 8.69 1.57 2.26
C LEU A 31 8.84 0.16 2.82
N LYS A 32 9.76 -0.03 3.77
CA LYS A 32 9.89 -1.29 4.51
C LYS A 32 8.82 -1.44 5.59
N GLN A 33 8.44 -0.32 6.18
CA GLN A 33 7.49 -0.27 7.28
C GLN A 33 6.49 0.86 7.03
N PRO A 34 5.48 0.64 6.16
CA PRO A 34 4.55 1.71 5.77
C PRO A 34 3.69 2.24 6.93
N LEU A 35 3.37 1.42 7.93
CA LEU A 35 2.59 1.86 9.11
C LEU A 35 3.48 2.44 10.23
N GLY A 36 4.81 2.29 10.14
CA GLY A 36 5.76 2.92 11.08
C GLY A 36 5.44 2.64 12.56
N HIS A 37 5.30 3.71 13.35
CA HIS A 37 4.96 3.65 14.79
C HIS A 37 3.45 3.73 15.04
N TYR A 38 3.01 3.21 16.19
CA TYR A 38 1.60 3.02 16.61
C TYR A 38 0.72 4.29 16.53
N ASP A 39 1.27 5.50 16.68
CA ASP A 39 0.53 6.77 16.62
C ASP A 39 0.88 7.63 15.39
N CYS A 40 1.15 7.00 14.24
CA CYS A 40 1.39 7.75 13.02
C CYS A 40 0.07 8.21 12.36
N PRO A 41 0.11 9.23 11.47
CA PRO A 41 -1.09 9.71 10.79
C PRO A 41 -1.79 8.63 9.94
N LEU A 42 -1.08 7.61 9.48
CA LEU A 42 -1.69 6.47 8.77
C LEU A 42 -2.50 5.56 9.71
N ALA A 43 -2.11 5.44 10.98
CA ALA A 43 -2.88 4.73 12.00
C ALA A 43 -4.17 5.49 12.38
N ALA A 44 -4.16 6.83 12.33
CA ALA A 44 -5.39 7.61 12.41
C ALA A 44 -6.32 7.34 11.22
N LEU A 45 -5.77 7.33 10.00
CA LEU A 45 -6.54 7.01 8.78
C LEU A 45 -7.17 5.61 8.82
N SER A 46 -6.46 4.61 9.34
CA SER A 46 -7.01 3.25 9.55
C SER A 46 -8.30 3.27 10.39
N ARG A 47 -8.32 4.04 11.48
CA ARG A 47 -9.50 4.20 12.34
C ARG A 47 -10.66 4.87 11.62
N ASP A 48 -10.38 5.89 10.81
CA ASP A 48 -11.41 6.61 10.04
C ASP A 48 -12.00 5.74 8.91
N ILE A 49 -11.16 4.92 8.27
CA ILE A 49 -11.58 3.99 7.22
C ILE A 49 -12.36 2.79 7.80
N GLY A 50 -12.03 2.40 9.04
CA GLY A 50 -12.66 1.29 9.75
C GLY A 50 -12.08 -0.09 9.39
N PHE A 51 -10.83 -0.15 8.94
CA PHE A 51 -10.11 -1.41 8.69
C PHE A 51 -8.76 -1.42 9.40
N ASP A 52 -8.37 -2.60 9.90
CA ASP A 52 -7.08 -2.79 10.55
C ASP A 52 -5.95 -2.82 9.53
N PHE A 53 -4.89 -2.06 9.82
CA PHE A 53 -3.70 -1.98 8.97
C PHE A 53 -2.52 -2.69 9.64
N ASN A 54 -1.77 -3.45 8.85
CA ASN A 54 -0.47 -4.01 9.23
C ASN A 54 0.60 -3.54 8.24
N GLY A 55 1.83 -3.31 8.71
CA GLY A 55 2.85 -2.69 7.85
C GLY A 55 4.27 -3.07 8.21
N LEU A 56 4.53 -4.34 8.55
CA LEU A 56 5.86 -4.79 9.01
C LEU A 56 6.66 -5.54 7.93
N ASP A 57 5.99 -6.07 6.89
CA ASP A 57 6.59 -7.00 5.93
C ASP A 57 7.01 -6.35 4.60
N GLY A 58 7.27 -5.04 4.59
CA GLY A 58 7.64 -4.31 3.36
C GLY A 58 6.47 -3.91 2.47
N TYR A 59 5.25 -4.17 2.91
CA TYR A 59 3.99 -3.72 2.32
C TYR A 59 3.00 -3.34 3.43
N LEU A 60 1.96 -2.61 3.06
CA LEU A 60 0.82 -2.29 3.90
C LEU A 60 -0.27 -3.31 3.58
N GLU A 61 -0.67 -4.09 4.57
CA GLU A 61 -1.82 -4.99 4.51
C GLU A 61 -3.01 -4.30 5.17
N ILE A 62 -4.16 -4.35 4.52
CA ILE A 62 -5.44 -3.89 5.06
C ILE A 62 -6.36 -5.10 5.15
N GLN A 63 -6.79 -5.44 6.36
CA GLN A 63 -7.67 -6.58 6.59
C GLN A 63 -9.12 -6.18 6.32
N THR A 64 -9.71 -6.73 5.26
CA THR A 64 -11.05 -6.35 4.80
C THR A 64 -12.10 -7.42 5.07
N GLY A 65 -11.68 -8.61 5.50
CA GLY A 65 -12.53 -9.80 5.47
C GLY A 65 -12.76 -10.26 4.02
N TYR A 66 -13.58 -11.31 3.85
CA TYR A 66 -13.77 -11.97 2.54
C TYR A 66 -14.27 -11.00 1.47
N LEU A 67 -13.51 -10.90 0.38
CA LEU A 67 -13.77 -10.01 -0.74
C LEU A 67 -14.57 -10.71 -1.83
N THR A 68 -15.64 -10.09 -2.28
CA THR A 68 -16.26 -10.40 -3.57
C THR A 68 -15.87 -9.37 -4.62
N ASP A 69 -15.96 -9.72 -5.89
CA ASP A 69 -15.68 -8.77 -7.00
C ASP A 69 -16.55 -7.51 -6.93
N LYS A 70 -17.74 -7.60 -6.33
CA LYS A 70 -18.64 -6.46 -6.12
C LYS A 70 -18.11 -5.48 -5.07
N ASP A 71 -17.39 -5.98 -4.07
CA ASP A 71 -16.83 -5.17 -2.98
C ASP A 71 -15.60 -4.40 -3.43
N LYS A 72 -14.92 -4.85 -4.50
CA LYS A 72 -13.70 -4.23 -4.99
C LYS A 72 -13.87 -2.76 -5.35
N VAL A 73 -15.00 -2.37 -5.94
CA VAL A 73 -15.28 -0.97 -6.27
C VAL A 73 -15.47 -0.13 -5.00
N ASP A 74 -16.24 -0.62 -4.03
CA ASP A 74 -16.46 0.04 -2.74
C ASP A 74 -15.14 0.21 -1.98
N LEU A 75 -14.36 -0.87 -1.88
CA LEU A 75 -13.07 -0.87 -1.19
C LEU A 75 -12.03 -0.01 -1.87
N THR A 76 -12.08 0.10 -3.20
CA THR A 76 -11.25 1.07 -3.91
C THR A 76 -11.53 2.47 -3.43
N GLN A 77 -12.81 2.86 -3.29
CA GLN A 77 -13.20 4.20 -2.84
C GLN A 77 -12.96 4.41 -1.33
N ARG A 78 -13.15 3.38 -0.50
CA ARG A 78 -13.02 3.49 0.96
C ARG A 78 -11.60 3.30 1.48
N VAL A 79 -10.75 2.57 0.76
CA VAL A 79 -9.41 2.20 1.22
C VAL A 79 -8.34 2.75 0.29
N VAL A 80 -8.38 2.35 -0.99
CA VAL A 80 -7.29 2.64 -1.94
C VAL A 80 -7.18 4.15 -2.22
N VAL A 81 -8.29 4.80 -2.52
CA VAL A 81 -8.33 6.24 -2.82
C VAL A 81 -7.89 7.08 -1.61
N PRO A 82 -8.40 6.86 -0.38
CA PRO A 82 -7.93 7.58 0.80
C PRO A 82 -6.42 7.42 1.06
N ILE A 83 -5.87 6.21 0.94
CA ILE A 83 -4.43 5.99 1.13
C ILE A 83 -3.61 6.66 0.02
N SER A 84 -4.08 6.57 -1.24
CA SER A 84 -3.48 7.25 -2.39
C SER A 84 -3.44 8.77 -2.19
N ASN A 85 -4.54 9.36 -1.72
CA ASN A 85 -4.62 10.78 -1.39
C ASN A 85 -3.73 11.17 -0.21
N PHE A 86 -3.67 10.35 0.84
CA PHE A 86 -2.82 10.57 2.01
C PHE A 86 -1.34 10.73 1.62
N TYR A 87 -0.87 9.95 0.65
CA TYR A 87 0.49 10.02 0.15
C TYR A 87 0.70 10.99 -1.02
N ASP A 88 -0.38 11.53 -1.61
CA ASP A 88 -0.37 12.28 -2.87
C ASP A 88 0.27 11.49 -4.03
N TYR A 89 -0.01 10.19 -4.09
CA TYR A 89 0.53 9.26 -5.10
C TYR A 89 -0.61 8.69 -5.92
N LYS A 90 -0.34 8.36 -7.20
CA LYS A 90 -1.25 7.55 -8.01
C LYS A 90 -1.24 6.11 -7.50
N TRP A 91 -2.18 5.30 -7.94
CA TRP A 91 -2.20 3.86 -7.65
C TRP A 91 -2.45 3.05 -8.91
N GLN A 92 -2.02 1.80 -8.89
CA GLN A 92 -2.23 0.83 -9.95
C GLN A 92 -2.47 -0.55 -9.32
N GLU A 93 -3.53 -1.22 -9.78
CA GLU A 93 -3.73 -2.62 -9.47
C GLU A 93 -2.73 -3.51 -10.22
N VAL A 94 -2.18 -4.51 -9.52
CA VAL A 94 -1.27 -5.51 -10.08
C VAL A 94 -1.66 -6.92 -9.66
N ASP A 95 -1.27 -7.91 -10.45
CA ASP A 95 -1.43 -9.31 -10.08
C ASP A 95 -0.46 -9.74 -8.97
N ARG A 96 -0.72 -10.93 -8.41
CA ARG A 96 0.06 -11.53 -7.33
C ARG A 96 1.54 -11.67 -7.67
N ASN A 97 1.88 -12.13 -8.87
CA ASN A 97 3.27 -12.38 -9.27
C ASN A 97 4.04 -11.07 -9.36
N THR A 98 3.45 -10.08 -10.03
CA THR A 98 4.01 -8.73 -10.17
C THR A 98 4.26 -8.09 -8.80
N PHE A 99 3.31 -8.23 -7.87
CA PHE A 99 3.45 -7.71 -6.51
C PHE A 99 4.63 -8.35 -5.76
N PHE A 100 4.67 -9.69 -5.65
CA PHE A 100 5.66 -10.38 -4.84
C PHE A 100 7.07 -10.36 -5.45
N GLU A 101 7.21 -10.38 -6.77
CA GLU A 101 8.52 -10.18 -7.42
C GLU A 101 9.06 -8.76 -7.17
N THR A 102 8.17 -7.76 -7.19
CA THR A 102 8.54 -6.37 -6.86
C THR A 102 8.96 -6.24 -5.38
N LEU A 103 8.20 -6.85 -4.46
CA LEU A 103 8.52 -6.88 -3.04
C LEU A 103 9.88 -7.56 -2.77
N LYS A 104 10.11 -8.73 -3.36
CA LYS A 104 11.37 -9.47 -3.24
C LYS A 104 12.55 -8.64 -3.73
N GLY A 105 12.40 -7.99 -4.89
CA GLY A 105 13.42 -7.07 -5.42
C GLY A 105 13.65 -5.84 -4.54
N ASN A 106 12.63 -5.38 -3.80
CA ASN A 106 12.75 -4.28 -2.85
C ASN A 106 13.52 -4.68 -1.59
N ILE A 107 13.27 -5.88 -1.05
CA ILE A 107 13.96 -6.43 0.12
C ILE A 107 15.41 -6.77 -0.23
N ALA A 108 15.68 -7.44 -1.35
CA ALA A 108 17.04 -7.85 -1.73
C ALA A 108 18.01 -6.68 -2.00
N ARG A 109 17.51 -5.47 -2.28
CA ARG A 109 18.32 -4.26 -2.49
C ARG A 109 18.76 -3.58 -1.19
N VAL A 110 18.22 -4.02 -0.07
CA VAL A 110 18.44 -3.41 1.23
C VAL A 110 19.64 -4.02 1.95
N ASP A 111 19.94 -5.28 1.68
CA ASP A 111 20.99 -6.05 2.37
C ASP A 111 22.37 -5.92 1.69
N LYS A 112 22.55 -4.89 0.87
CA LYS A 112 23.82 -4.50 0.24
C LYS A 112 24.14 -3.05 0.59
#